data_AF-A0A672NXL8-F1
#
_entry.id   AF-A0A672NXL8-F1
#
_cell.length_a   1.000
_cell.length_b   1.000
_cell.length_c   1.000
_cell.angle_alpha   90.00
_cell.angle_beta   90.00
_cell.angle_gamma   90.00
#
_symmetry.space_group_name_H-M   'P 1'
#
loop_
_entity.id
_entity.type
_entity.pdbx_description
1 polymer ?
#
loop_
_entity_poly.entity_id
_entity_poly.type
_entity_poly.pdbx_seq_one_letter_code
_entity_poly.pdbx_strand_id
1 'polypeptide(L)'
;MCVFPSFVWAVRDFTLELKIGNEPITSDEYLESALTLKSGCSPQTEQYNLPRRCLRHFFAVRKCFVLPRPASPQNMRRMEELTEKDLESEFLEQANTFCCYIFDSADPKTVSGGRVITGTALGNLAEVYIEAIRSGKIPCLENAVVSLAKIQNVRAVEEALQFYMTEMLSMAQLPMRPEELSDIHKIAEKKAVEVFISMSFNDNDQIYQQELMVQYLLTQNAQINSVYANVEYKFNSSSRFLFLSFVLGENL
;
A
#
# COMPACT_ATOMS: atom_id res chain seq x y z
N MET A 1 11.59 -16.03 -1.94
CA MET A 1 10.35 -15.23 -1.85
C MET A 1 9.50 -15.56 -3.06
N CYS A 2 8.28 -16.04 -2.89
CA CYS A 2 7.35 -16.22 -4.00
C CYS A 2 6.53 -14.93 -4.15
N VAL A 3 6.74 -14.21 -5.24
CA VAL A 3 6.06 -12.92 -5.55
C VAL A 3 4.61 -13.14 -5.99
N PHE A 4 4.34 -14.33 -6.54
CA PHE A 4 3.07 -14.68 -7.14
C PHE A 4 2.06 -15.10 -6.08
N PRO A 5 0.77 -14.79 -6.29
CA PRO A 5 -0.31 -15.16 -5.37
C PRO A 5 -0.53 -16.67 -5.33
N SER A 6 -1.46 -17.13 -4.51
CA SER A 6 -2.07 -18.45 -4.73
C SER A 6 -2.79 -18.48 -6.08
N PHE A 7 -2.77 -19.65 -6.73
CA PHE A 7 -3.50 -19.87 -7.97
C PHE A 7 -4.75 -20.70 -7.69
N VAL A 8 -5.92 -20.15 -8.01
CA VAL A 8 -7.19 -20.87 -7.88
C VAL A 8 -7.81 -21.03 -9.25
N TRP A 9 -8.02 -22.28 -9.69
CA TRP A 9 -8.70 -22.59 -10.93
C TRP A 9 -10.16 -22.93 -10.67
N ALA A 10 -11.06 -22.01 -11.03
CA ALA A 10 -12.50 -22.26 -11.02
C ALA A 10 -12.97 -22.74 -12.40
N VAL A 11 -13.17 -24.05 -12.56
CA VAL A 11 -13.60 -24.67 -13.81
C VAL A 11 -15.13 -24.64 -13.87
N ARG A 12 -15.68 -23.77 -14.71
CA ARG A 12 -17.13 -23.57 -14.89
C ARG A 12 -17.72 -24.63 -15.82
N ASP A 13 -19.02 -24.90 -15.64
CA ASP A 13 -19.79 -25.86 -16.44
C ASP A 13 -19.10 -27.22 -16.54
N PHE A 14 -18.57 -27.72 -15.42
CA PHE A 14 -17.83 -28.97 -15.38
C PHE A 14 -18.75 -30.15 -15.69
N THR A 15 -18.41 -30.94 -16.72
CA THR A 15 -19.22 -32.06 -17.22
C THR A 15 -18.54 -33.42 -17.08
N LEU A 16 -17.28 -33.45 -16.64
CA LEU A 16 -16.54 -34.69 -16.45
C LEU A 16 -16.88 -35.28 -15.07
N GLU A 17 -16.78 -36.59 -14.95
CA GLU A 17 -16.70 -37.22 -13.63
C GLU A 17 -15.28 -37.03 -13.08
N LEU A 18 -15.17 -36.67 -11.80
CA LEU A 18 -13.88 -36.60 -11.10
C LEU A 18 -13.36 -38.02 -10.80
N LYS A 19 -12.93 -38.72 -11.85
CA LYS A 19 -12.35 -40.05 -11.78
C LYS A 19 -11.17 -40.20 -12.71
N ILE A 20 -10.19 -40.99 -12.30
CA ILE A 20 -9.11 -41.48 -13.17
C ILE A 20 -9.21 -43.00 -13.22
N GLY A 21 -9.58 -43.55 -14.38
CA GLY A 21 -10.00 -44.95 -14.47
C GLY A 21 -11.28 -45.16 -13.69
N ASN A 22 -11.24 -46.00 -12.65
CA ASN A 22 -12.38 -46.26 -11.76
C ASN A 22 -12.25 -45.58 -10.38
N GLU A 23 -11.12 -44.94 -10.10
CA GLU A 23 -10.87 -44.32 -8.80
C GLU A 23 -11.39 -42.88 -8.77
N PRO A 24 -12.18 -42.49 -7.74
CA PRO A 24 -12.59 -41.10 -7.55
C PRO A 24 -11.38 -40.23 -7.20
N ILE A 25 -11.37 -39.01 -7.71
CA ILE A 25 -10.36 -38.00 -7.40
C ILE A 25 -11.01 -36.72 -6.90
N THR A 26 -10.22 -35.88 -6.25
CA THR A 26 -10.58 -34.52 -5.89
C THR A 26 -10.40 -33.56 -7.07
N SER A 27 -10.98 -32.37 -6.99
CA SER A 27 -10.74 -31.30 -7.97
C SER A 27 -9.26 -30.87 -7.98
N ASP A 28 -8.57 -30.90 -6.84
CA ASP A 28 -7.14 -30.57 -6.76
C ASP A 28 -6.29 -31.62 -7.49
N GLU A 29 -6.59 -32.91 -7.32
CA GLU A 29 -5.94 -33.98 -8.07
C GLU A 29 -6.23 -33.90 -9.58
N TYR A 30 -7.43 -33.43 -9.96
CA TYR A 30 -7.76 -33.14 -11.35
C TYR A 30 -6.84 -32.05 -11.93
N LEU A 31 -6.60 -30.97 -11.19
CA LEU A 31 -5.67 -29.91 -11.59
C LEU A 31 -4.23 -30.42 -11.70
N GLU A 32 -3.73 -31.16 -10.70
CA GLU A 32 -2.36 -31.68 -10.73
C GLU A 32 -2.16 -32.69 -11.87
N SER A 33 -3.17 -33.52 -12.16
CA SER A 33 -3.19 -34.38 -13.35
C SER A 33 -3.11 -33.56 -14.64
N ALA A 34 -3.93 -32.50 -14.78
CA ALA A 34 -3.91 -31.61 -15.95
C ALA A 34 -2.58 -30.86 -16.15
N LEU A 35 -1.81 -30.66 -15.06
CA LEU A 35 -0.48 -30.04 -15.05
C LEU A 35 0.69 -31.03 -15.27
N THR A 36 0.40 -32.31 -15.47
CA THR A 36 1.43 -33.33 -15.75
C THR A 36 2.17 -33.00 -17.05
N LEU A 37 3.51 -33.06 -16.99
CA LEU A 37 4.36 -32.80 -18.15
C LEU A 37 4.49 -34.05 -19.01
N LYS A 38 4.55 -33.85 -20.33
CA LYS A 38 4.87 -34.91 -21.28
C LYS A 38 6.39 -35.08 -21.39
N SER A 39 6.85 -36.31 -21.58
CA SER A 39 8.24 -36.61 -21.87
C SER A 39 8.61 -36.25 -23.32
N GLY A 40 9.90 -36.03 -23.57
CA GLY A 40 10.46 -35.69 -24.88
C GLY A 40 10.80 -34.21 -25.04
N CYS A 41 11.54 -33.90 -26.11
CA CYS A 41 12.08 -32.56 -26.41
C CYS A 41 11.59 -32.00 -27.75
N SER A 42 10.46 -32.50 -28.27
CA SER A 42 9.90 -31.99 -29.52
C SER A 42 9.34 -30.57 -29.33
N PRO A 43 9.28 -29.73 -30.39
CA PRO A 43 8.65 -28.41 -30.30
C PRO A 43 7.19 -28.46 -29.79
N GLN A 44 6.44 -29.50 -30.16
CA GLN A 44 5.06 -29.72 -29.73
C GLN A 44 4.99 -30.09 -28.24
N THR A 45 5.92 -30.91 -27.77
CA THR A 45 6.06 -31.25 -26.35
C THR A 45 6.39 -30.01 -25.53
N GLU A 46 7.31 -29.16 -26.01
CA GLU A 46 7.68 -27.92 -25.32
C GLU A 46 6.52 -26.92 -25.28
N GLN A 47 5.77 -26.77 -26.37
CA GLN A 47 4.56 -25.94 -26.40
C GLN A 47 3.50 -26.43 -25.39
N TYR A 48 3.35 -27.74 -25.24
CA TYR A 48 2.45 -28.34 -24.24
C TYR A 48 2.96 -28.14 -22.80
N ASN A 49 4.26 -28.29 -22.57
CA ASN A 49 4.89 -28.29 -21.25
C ASN A 49 5.12 -26.88 -20.68
N LEU A 50 5.46 -25.91 -21.52
CA LEU A 50 5.80 -24.54 -21.09
C LEU A 50 4.73 -23.91 -20.17
N PRO A 51 3.43 -23.81 -20.55
CA PRO A 51 2.43 -23.21 -19.66
C PRO A 51 2.25 -24.00 -18.36
N ARG A 52 2.32 -25.33 -18.41
CA ARG A 52 2.21 -26.20 -17.21
C ARG A 52 3.38 -26.00 -16.26
N ARG A 53 4.59 -25.91 -16.80
CA ARG A 53 5.80 -25.63 -16.04
C ARG A 53 5.75 -24.24 -15.42
N CYS A 54 5.28 -23.23 -16.15
CA CYS A 54 5.05 -21.89 -15.61
C CYS A 54 4.07 -21.90 -14.44
N LEU A 55 2.91 -22.56 -14.57
CA LEU A 55 1.93 -22.65 -13.49
C LEU A 55 2.49 -23.33 -12.24
N ARG A 56 3.22 -24.44 -12.42
CA ARG A 56 3.85 -25.19 -11.32
C ARG A 56 4.99 -24.42 -10.65
N HIS A 57 5.74 -23.64 -11.44
CA HIS A 57 6.91 -22.92 -10.96
C HIS A 57 6.56 -21.58 -10.31
N PHE A 58 5.67 -20.81 -10.91
CA PHE A 58 5.32 -19.48 -10.41
C PHE A 58 4.38 -19.53 -9.21
N PHE A 59 3.43 -20.45 -9.18
CA PHE A 59 2.40 -20.49 -8.14
C PHE A 59 2.65 -21.65 -7.19
N ALA A 60 3.17 -21.36 -6.00
CA ALA A 60 3.49 -22.38 -5.00
C ALA A 60 2.23 -23.11 -4.49
N VAL A 61 1.18 -22.34 -4.21
CA VAL A 61 -0.13 -22.84 -3.80
C VAL A 61 -1.04 -22.86 -5.01
N ARG A 62 -1.64 -24.01 -5.28
CA ARG A 62 -2.61 -24.23 -6.36
C ARG A 62 -3.84 -24.93 -5.79
N LYS A 63 -5.02 -24.43 -6.12
CA LYS A 63 -6.32 -24.97 -5.69
C LYS A 63 -7.24 -25.05 -6.90
N CYS A 64 -8.12 -26.04 -6.93
CA CYS A 64 -9.09 -26.22 -7.99
C CYS A 64 -10.49 -26.38 -7.42
N PHE A 65 -11.45 -25.73 -8.08
CA PHE A 65 -12.88 -25.91 -7.85
C PHE A 65 -13.54 -26.23 -9.17
N VAL A 66 -14.37 -27.25 -9.19
CA VAL A 66 -15.22 -27.58 -10.34
C VAL A 66 -16.63 -27.13 -10.00
N LEU A 67 -17.21 -26.33 -10.89
CA LEU A 67 -18.52 -25.74 -10.71
C LEU A 67 -19.43 -26.35 -11.78
N PRO A 68 -20.47 -27.11 -11.41
CA PRO A 68 -21.43 -27.62 -12.38
C PRO A 68 -22.20 -26.45 -13.01
N ARG A 69 -23.00 -26.75 -14.03
CA ARG A 69 -23.82 -25.71 -14.67
C ARG A 69 -24.79 -25.11 -13.62
N PRO A 70 -24.89 -23.77 -13.51
CA PRO A 70 -25.70 -23.15 -12.45
C PRO A 70 -27.21 -23.38 -12.56
N ALA A 71 -27.73 -23.52 -13.77
CA ALA A 71 -29.16 -23.65 -14.04
C ALA A 71 -29.43 -24.37 -15.38
N SER A 72 -30.70 -24.69 -15.63
CA SER A 72 -31.15 -25.24 -16.92
C SER A 72 -30.82 -24.31 -18.10
N PRO A 73 -30.62 -24.84 -19.33
CA PRO A 73 -30.31 -24.01 -20.51
C PRO A 73 -31.31 -22.88 -20.78
N GLN A 74 -32.58 -23.07 -20.44
CA GLN A 74 -33.62 -22.05 -20.56
C GLN A 74 -33.39 -20.92 -19.56
N ASN A 75 -33.13 -21.26 -18.30
CA ASN A 75 -32.87 -20.30 -17.23
C ASN A 75 -31.54 -19.56 -17.42
N MET A 76 -30.51 -20.22 -17.95
CA MET A 76 -29.21 -19.61 -18.27
C MET A 76 -29.32 -18.37 -19.17
N ARG A 77 -30.38 -18.26 -20.01
CA ARG A 77 -30.61 -17.09 -20.88
C ARG A 77 -31.06 -15.84 -20.13
N ARG A 78 -31.52 -16.00 -18.88
CA ARG A 78 -32.02 -14.94 -18.00
C ARG A 78 -31.31 -14.96 -16.64
N MET A 79 -30.03 -15.31 -16.63
CA MET A 79 -29.22 -15.51 -15.42
C MET A 79 -29.30 -14.32 -14.44
N GLU A 80 -29.31 -13.09 -14.95
CA GLU A 80 -29.40 -11.86 -14.13
C GLU A 80 -30.75 -11.70 -13.40
N GLU A 81 -31.81 -12.39 -13.86
CA GLU A 81 -33.14 -12.38 -13.26
C GLU A 81 -33.34 -13.50 -12.23
N LEU A 82 -32.45 -14.50 -12.20
CA LEU A 82 -32.59 -15.68 -11.36
C LEU A 82 -32.23 -15.37 -9.90
N THR A 83 -32.93 -16.05 -9.00
CA THR A 83 -32.58 -16.09 -7.57
C THR A 83 -31.85 -17.39 -7.24
N GLU A 84 -31.25 -17.48 -6.06
CA GLU A 84 -30.61 -18.73 -5.61
C GLU A 84 -31.56 -19.94 -5.63
N LYS A 85 -32.87 -19.72 -5.46
CA LYS A 85 -33.87 -20.80 -5.52
C LYS A 85 -34.04 -21.40 -6.92
N ASP A 86 -33.64 -20.66 -7.95
CA ASP A 86 -33.72 -21.07 -9.36
C ASP A 86 -32.43 -21.77 -9.83
N LEU A 87 -31.41 -21.85 -8.97
CA LEU A 87 -30.11 -22.46 -9.24
C LEU A 87 -30.07 -23.92 -8.75
N GLU A 88 -29.25 -24.71 -9.42
CA GLU A 88 -29.00 -26.10 -9.05
C GLU A 88 -28.32 -26.16 -7.67
N SER A 89 -28.82 -27.05 -6.79
CA SER A 89 -28.33 -27.15 -5.41
C SER A 89 -26.86 -27.53 -5.33
N GLU A 90 -26.40 -28.41 -6.23
CA GLU A 90 -24.99 -28.81 -6.31
C GLU A 90 -24.08 -27.64 -6.70
N PHE A 91 -24.55 -26.76 -7.60
CA PHE A 91 -23.82 -25.55 -7.94
C PHE A 91 -23.71 -24.62 -6.74
N LEU A 92 -24.80 -24.39 -6.00
CA LEU A 92 -24.80 -23.56 -4.81
C LEU A 92 -23.83 -24.07 -3.74
N GLU A 93 -23.80 -25.39 -3.51
CA GLU A 93 -22.89 -26.02 -2.55
C GLU A 93 -21.42 -25.80 -2.95
N GLN A 94 -21.07 -26.04 -4.21
CA GLN A 94 -19.70 -25.83 -4.70
C GLN A 94 -19.31 -24.35 -4.73
N ALA A 95 -20.22 -23.46 -5.11
CA ALA A 95 -20.00 -22.02 -5.10
C ALA A 95 -19.79 -21.50 -3.67
N ASN A 96 -20.57 -21.98 -2.70
CA ASN A 96 -20.38 -21.62 -1.30
C ASN A 96 -19.04 -22.14 -0.77
N THR A 97 -18.68 -23.39 -1.09
CA THR A 97 -17.38 -23.96 -0.71
C THR A 97 -16.21 -23.16 -1.28
N PHE A 98 -16.31 -22.73 -2.55
CA PHE A 98 -15.35 -21.84 -3.18
C PHE A 98 -15.26 -20.49 -2.44
N CYS A 99 -16.39 -19.84 -2.16
CA CYS A 99 -16.42 -18.56 -1.45
C CYS A 99 -15.81 -18.67 -0.04
N CYS A 100 -16.19 -19.68 0.74
CA CYS A 100 -15.61 -19.95 2.06
C CYS A 100 -14.09 -20.10 1.97
N TYR A 101 -13.60 -20.91 1.02
CA TYR A 101 -12.16 -21.07 0.83
C TYR A 101 -11.44 -19.75 0.54
N ILE A 102 -12.00 -18.90 -0.33
CA ILE A 102 -11.41 -17.60 -0.64
C ILE A 102 -11.41 -16.70 0.60
N PHE A 103 -12.51 -16.64 1.35
CA PHE A 103 -12.58 -15.82 2.56
C PHE A 103 -11.64 -16.30 3.68
N ASP A 104 -11.44 -17.61 3.80
CA ASP A 104 -10.59 -18.20 4.84
C ASP A 104 -9.10 -18.23 4.47
N SER A 105 -8.77 -18.32 3.17
CA SER A 105 -7.40 -18.59 2.70
C SER A 105 -6.73 -17.40 2.01
N ALA A 106 -7.46 -16.33 1.67
CA ALA A 106 -6.88 -15.18 0.99
C ALA A 106 -6.10 -14.28 1.98
N ASP A 107 -4.78 -14.33 1.88
CA ASP A 107 -3.92 -13.42 2.64
C ASP A 107 -4.00 -11.98 2.13
N PRO A 108 -3.88 -10.97 3.02
CA PRO A 108 -3.67 -9.59 2.61
C PRO A 108 -2.50 -9.47 1.63
N LYS A 109 -2.64 -8.62 0.61
CA LYS A 109 -1.57 -8.43 -0.38
C LYS A 109 -0.32 -7.87 0.30
N THR A 110 0.80 -8.54 0.10
CA THR A 110 2.11 -8.09 0.59
C THR A 110 3.10 -7.81 -0.54
N VAL A 111 4.15 -7.04 -0.22
CA VAL A 111 5.36 -6.87 -1.05
C VAL A 111 6.57 -7.53 -0.40
N SER A 112 7.72 -7.47 -1.07
CA SER A 112 9.02 -7.84 -0.51
C SER A 112 9.22 -7.25 0.91
N GLY A 113 9.59 -8.10 1.86
CA GLY A 113 9.69 -7.72 3.28
C GLY A 113 8.42 -7.94 4.09
N GLY A 114 7.37 -8.53 3.52
CA GLY A 114 6.16 -8.93 4.25
C GLY A 114 5.24 -7.77 4.63
N ARG A 115 5.49 -6.56 4.11
CA ARG A 115 4.65 -5.39 4.36
C ARG A 115 3.33 -5.53 3.62
N VAL A 116 2.22 -5.37 4.35
CA VAL A 116 0.86 -5.36 3.80
C VAL A 116 0.65 -4.06 3.01
N ILE A 117 0.05 -4.18 1.82
CA ILE A 117 -0.27 -3.05 0.94
C ILE A 117 -1.60 -2.43 1.39
N THR A 118 -1.60 -1.11 1.62
CA THR A 118 -2.82 -0.32 1.86
C THR A 118 -3.52 0.06 0.56
N GLY A 119 -4.77 0.52 0.61
CA GLY A 119 -5.49 0.97 -0.59
C GLY A 119 -4.75 2.05 -1.39
N THR A 120 -4.20 3.06 -0.70
CA THR A 120 -3.39 4.12 -1.33
C THR A 120 -2.15 3.56 -2.02
N ALA A 121 -1.42 2.65 -1.35
CA ALA A 121 -0.24 2.03 -1.92
C ALA A 121 -0.57 1.14 -3.13
N LEU A 122 -1.72 0.47 -3.12
CA LEU A 122 -2.20 -0.31 -4.25
C LEU A 122 -2.54 0.57 -5.46
N GLY A 123 -3.17 1.73 -5.24
CA GLY A 123 -3.45 2.72 -6.28
C GLY A 123 -2.17 3.26 -6.93
N ASN A 124 -1.20 3.68 -6.11
CA ASN A 124 0.10 4.11 -6.60
C ASN A 124 0.83 3.01 -7.39
N LEU A 125 0.75 1.75 -6.92
CA LEU A 125 1.34 0.61 -7.62
C LEU A 125 0.69 0.38 -9.00
N ALA A 126 -0.63 0.55 -9.09
CA ALA A 126 -1.34 0.48 -10.36
C ALA A 126 -0.88 1.57 -11.34
N GLU A 127 -0.70 2.82 -10.88
CA GLU A 127 -0.17 3.90 -11.70
C GLU A 127 1.24 3.58 -12.24
N VAL A 128 2.14 3.09 -11.37
CA VAL A 128 3.50 2.70 -11.76
C VAL A 128 3.48 1.60 -12.84
N TYR A 129 2.62 0.60 -12.69
CA TYR A 129 2.50 -0.47 -13.69
C TYR A 129 1.89 0.02 -15.00
N ILE A 130 0.84 0.84 -14.95
CA ILE A 130 0.20 1.41 -16.14
C ILE A 130 1.20 2.28 -16.90
N GLU A 131 2.02 3.08 -16.20
CA GLU A 131 3.04 3.91 -16.83
C GLU A 131 4.11 3.10 -17.54
N ALA A 132 4.57 2.01 -16.91
CA ALA A 132 5.53 1.10 -17.51
C ALA A 132 4.97 0.50 -18.81
N ILE A 133 3.73 -0.01 -18.79
CA ILE A 133 3.05 -0.57 -19.96
C ILE A 133 2.91 0.48 -21.06
N ARG A 134 2.42 1.68 -20.72
CA ARG A 134 2.23 2.79 -21.65
C ARG A 134 3.53 3.21 -22.32
N SER A 135 4.64 3.15 -21.58
CA SER A 135 5.98 3.47 -22.06
C SER A 135 6.65 2.34 -22.86
N GLY A 136 5.98 1.22 -23.09
CA GLY A 136 6.56 0.04 -23.75
C GLY A 136 7.61 -0.69 -22.90
N LYS A 137 7.70 -0.39 -21.60
CA LYS A 137 8.59 -1.05 -20.65
C LYS A 137 7.86 -2.24 -20.02
N ILE A 138 8.62 -3.25 -19.60
CA ILE A 138 8.08 -4.40 -18.89
C ILE A 138 7.85 -4.00 -17.41
N PRO A 139 6.65 -4.17 -16.86
CA PRO A 139 6.41 -4.01 -15.42
C PRO A 139 7.35 -4.92 -14.62
N CYS A 140 8.20 -4.32 -13.79
CA CYS A 140 9.13 -5.02 -12.91
C CYS A 140 8.70 -4.77 -11.47
N LEU A 141 8.49 -5.84 -10.70
CA LEU A 141 8.02 -5.75 -9.31
C LEU A 141 9.00 -4.95 -8.45
N GLU A 142 10.28 -5.26 -8.54
CA GLU A 142 11.33 -4.62 -7.75
C GLU A 142 11.34 -3.11 -8.02
N ASN A 143 11.34 -2.73 -9.30
CA ASN A 143 11.27 -1.32 -9.70
C ASN A 143 9.98 -0.65 -9.25
N ALA A 144 8.86 -1.37 -9.26
CA ALA A 144 7.58 -0.84 -8.85
C ALA A 144 7.51 -0.61 -7.33
N VAL A 145 8.07 -1.52 -6.52
CA VAL A 145 8.16 -1.35 -5.06
C VAL A 145 9.09 -0.19 -4.69
N VAL A 146 10.23 -0.04 -5.38
CA VAL A 146 11.15 1.10 -5.16
C VAL A 146 10.49 2.42 -5.54
N SER A 147 9.81 2.47 -6.70
CA SER A 147 9.11 3.68 -7.16
C SER A 147 7.96 4.04 -6.21
N LEU A 148 7.20 3.04 -5.76
CA LEU A 148 6.14 3.20 -4.78
C LEU A 148 6.68 3.77 -3.46
N ALA A 149 7.77 3.20 -2.93
CA ALA A 149 8.41 3.69 -1.72
C ALA A 149 8.80 5.16 -1.85
N LYS A 150 9.42 5.54 -2.97
CA LYS A 150 9.78 6.95 -3.23
C LYS A 150 8.56 7.87 -3.25
N ILE A 151 7.52 7.54 -4.03
CA ILE A 151 6.30 8.37 -4.14
C ILE A 151 5.64 8.53 -2.76
N GLN A 152 5.48 7.42 -2.05
CA GLN A 152 4.78 7.40 -0.78
C GLN A 152 5.56 8.10 0.34
N ASN A 153 6.88 7.95 0.39
CA ASN A 153 7.69 8.59 1.42
C ASN A 153 7.83 10.10 1.19
N VAL A 154 7.95 10.56 -0.06
CA VAL A 154 7.92 12.01 -0.37
C VAL A 154 6.61 12.62 0.14
N ARG A 155 5.48 11.99 -0.19
CA ARG A 155 4.17 12.44 0.28
C ARG A 155 4.05 12.39 1.81
N ALA A 156 4.60 11.37 2.45
CA ALA A 156 4.60 11.26 3.90
C ALA A 156 5.40 12.40 4.57
N VAL A 157 6.54 12.82 3.97
CA VAL A 157 7.31 13.99 4.44
C VAL A 157 6.49 15.26 4.31
N GLU A 158 5.86 15.49 3.15
CA GLU A 158 5.05 16.68 2.89
C GLU A 158 3.87 16.81 3.88
N GLU A 159 3.11 15.73 4.07
CA GLU A 159 1.93 15.69 4.95
C GLU A 159 2.34 15.84 6.43
N ALA A 160 3.43 15.17 6.86
CA ALA A 160 3.95 15.31 8.21
C ALA A 160 4.46 16.74 8.48
N LEU A 161 5.13 17.36 7.51
CA LEU A 161 5.58 18.74 7.62
C LEU A 161 4.40 19.71 7.70
N GLN A 162 3.38 19.53 6.87
CA GLN A 162 2.16 20.34 6.90
C GLN A 162 1.41 20.21 8.23
N PHE A 163 1.30 18.98 8.75
CA PHE A 163 0.71 18.72 10.06
C PHE A 163 1.48 19.42 11.17
N TYR A 164 2.81 19.27 11.19
CA TYR A 164 3.68 19.97 12.12
C TYR A 164 3.50 21.49 12.07
N MET A 165 3.47 22.09 10.88
CA MET A 165 3.29 23.54 10.73
C MET A 165 1.94 24.00 11.27
N THR A 166 0.88 23.22 11.06
CA THR A 166 -0.46 23.53 11.54
C THR A 166 -0.55 23.45 13.06
N GLU A 167 0.05 22.42 13.67
CA GLU A 167 0.16 22.29 15.13
C GLU A 167 0.99 23.41 15.75
N MET A 168 2.09 23.80 15.10
CA MET A 168 2.91 24.93 15.55
C MET A 168 2.10 26.25 15.51
N LEU A 169 1.36 26.51 14.44
CA LEU A 169 0.53 27.72 14.30
C LEU A 169 -0.65 27.75 15.28
N SER A 170 -1.19 26.60 15.66
CA SER A 170 -2.32 26.52 16.60
C SER A 170 -1.88 26.73 18.06
N MET A 171 -0.69 26.25 18.43
CA MET A 171 -0.17 26.31 19.79
C MET A 171 0.71 27.55 20.07
N ALA A 172 1.51 28.00 19.09
CA ALA A 172 2.47 29.07 19.31
C ALA A 172 1.84 30.46 19.13
N GLN A 173 1.90 31.28 20.17
CA GLN A 173 1.51 32.70 20.12
C GLN A 173 2.71 33.57 20.42
N LEU A 174 3.24 34.24 19.40
CA LEU A 174 4.42 35.08 19.54
C LEU A 174 4.06 36.49 20.06
N PRO A 175 4.92 37.11 20.89
CA PRO A 175 6.21 36.60 21.37
C PRO A 175 6.07 35.70 22.61
N MET A 176 6.87 34.64 22.68
CA MET A 176 6.90 33.70 23.82
C MET A 176 8.33 33.36 24.22
N ARG A 177 8.50 32.69 25.37
CA ARG A 177 9.83 32.30 25.84
C ARG A 177 10.42 31.18 24.96
N PRO A 178 11.73 31.19 24.66
CA PRO A 178 12.37 30.14 23.86
C PRO A 178 12.12 28.72 24.40
N GLU A 179 12.05 28.57 25.73
CA GLU A 179 11.79 27.28 26.38
C GLU A 179 10.38 26.77 26.09
N GLU A 180 9.37 27.65 26.17
CA GLU A 180 7.98 27.32 25.86
C GLU A 180 7.81 26.96 24.39
N LEU A 181 8.46 27.70 23.49
CA LEU A 181 8.44 27.41 22.06
C LEU A 181 9.10 26.05 21.77
N SER A 182 10.22 25.74 22.46
CA SER A 182 10.88 24.44 22.33
C SER A 182 10.01 23.27 22.79
N ASP A 183 9.18 23.44 23.82
CA ASP A 183 8.29 22.38 24.28
C ASP A 183 7.12 22.15 23.29
N ILE A 184 6.60 23.21 22.67
CA ILE A 184 5.63 23.10 21.59
C ILE A 184 6.22 22.35 20.40
N HIS A 185 7.47 22.66 20.00
CA HIS A 185 8.17 21.93 18.93
C HIS A 185 8.21 20.43 19.18
N LYS A 186 8.60 19.99 20.38
CA LYS A 186 8.65 18.55 20.73
C LYS A 186 7.30 17.87 20.60
N ILE A 187 6.21 18.56 21.00
CA ILE A 187 4.85 18.02 20.90
C ILE A 187 4.42 17.90 19.43
N ALA A 188 4.61 18.96 18.65
CA ALA A 188 4.25 18.99 17.24
C ALA A 188 5.06 17.97 16.43
N GLU A 189 6.37 17.90 16.66
CA GLU A 189 7.29 16.94 16.04
C GLU A 189 6.87 15.51 16.33
N LYS A 190 6.61 15.17 17.60
CA LYS A 190 6.20 13.81 17.98
C LYS A 190 4.94 13.37 17.21
N LYS A 191 3.90 14.20 17.18
CA LYS A 191 2.65 13.88 16.47
C LYS A 191 2.87 13.79 14.96
N ALA A 192 3.68 14.67 14.40
CA ALA A 192 3.96 14.66 12.97
C ALA A 192 4.81 13.45 12.54
N VAL A 193 5.72 12.97 13.39
CA VAL A 193 6.43 11.70 13.18
C VAL A 193 5.46 10.52 13.19
N GLU A 194 4.45 10.51 14.07
CA GLU A 194 3.40 9.48 14.05
C GLU A 194 2.62 9.49 12.72
N VAL A 195 2.31 10.67 12.18
CA VAL A 195 1.72 10.82 10.83
C VAL A 195 2.65 10.25 9.75
N PHE A 196 3.93 10.64 9.75
CA PHE A 196 4.91 10.12 8.81
C PHE A 196 5.01 8.60 8.85
N ILE A 197 5.15 8.01 10.05
CA ILE A 197 5.28 6.54 10.23
C ILE A 197 4.06 5.83 9.66
N SER A 198 2.85 6.36 9.91
CA SER A 198 1.60 5.76 9.43
C SER A 198 1.47 5.77 7.90
N MET A 199 2.12 6.72 7.22
CA MET A 199 2.02 6.90 5.76
C MET A 199 3.23 6.34 5.00
N SER A 200 4.41 6.35 5.62
CA SER A 200 5.67 5.94 5.01
C SER A 200 5.64 4.47 4.58
N PHE A 201 6.37 4.17 3.53
CA PHE A 201 6.45 2.84 2.94
C PHE A 201 7.89 2.50 2.58
N ASN A 202 8.41 1.45 3.21
CA ASN A 202 9.70 0.84 2.88
C ASN A 202 10.92 1.79 2.92
N ASP A 203 10.91 2.78 3.82
CA ASP A 203 12.06 3.67 4.11
C ASP A 203 13.13 2.98 4.98
N ASN A 204 13.73 1.89 4.49
CA ASN A 204 14.63 1.06 5.30
C ASN A 204 15.94 1.78 5.68
N ASP A 205 16.42 2.68 4.81
CA ASP A 205 17.63 3.48 5.03
C ASP A 205 17.35 4.79 5.79
N GLN A 206 16.09 5.03 6.17
CA GLN A 206 15.62 6.22 6.89
C GLN A 206 15.94 7.55 6.17
N ILE A 207 16.06 7.52 4.84
CA ILE A 207 16.44 8.69 4.05
C ILE A 207 15.37 9.78 4.19
N TYR A 208 14.11 9.40 4.09
CA TYR A 208 12.99 10.35 4.15
C TYR A 208 12.67 10.76 5.59
N GLN A 209 12.85 9.86 6.55
CA GLN A 209 12.78 10.24 7.96
C GLN A 209 13.84 11.29 8.30
N GLN A 210 15.09 11.12 7.85
CA GLN A 210 16.15 12.11 8.05
C GLN A 210 15.84 13.43 7.36
N GLU A 211 15.31 13.39 6.13
CA GLU A 211 14.85 14.59 5.41
C GLU A 211 13.80 15.36 6.23
N LEU A 212 12.81 14.66 6.79
CA LEU A 212 11.80 15.27 7.66
C LEU A 212 12.42 15.93 8.90
N MET A 213 13.37 15.26 9.56
CA MET A 213 14.07 15.83 10.73
C MET A 213 14.84 17.10 10.37
N VAL A 214 15.49 17.13 9.21
CA VAL A 214 16.20 18.32 8.72
C VAL A 214 15.22 19.48 8.51
N GLN A 215 14.03 19.23 7.94
CA GLN A 215 13.02 20.27 7.75
C GLN A 215 12.52 20.85 9.07
N TYR A 216 12.36 20.02 10.11
CA TYR A 216 11.99 20.48 11.45
C TYR A 216 13.06 21.36 12.07
N LEU A 217 14.33 20.95 12.01
CA LEU A 217 15.46 21.73 12.53
C LEU A 217 15.57 23.09 11.84
N LEU A 218 15.39 23.15 10.53
CA LEU A 218 15.39 24.41 9.78
C LEU A 218 14.24 25.33 10.21
N THR A 219 13.04 24.78 10.37
CA THR A 219 11.85 25.54 10.78
C THR A 219 11.99 26.07 12.21
N GLN A 220 12.47 25.23 13.13
CA GLN A 220 12.73 25.61 14.52
C GLN A 220 13.78 26.72 14.61
N ASN A 221 14.91 26.58 13.92
CA ASN A 221 15.96 27.61 13.90
C ASN A 221 15.44 28.95 13.35
N ALA A 222 14.64 28.92 12.28
CA ALA A 222 14.04 30.13 11.72
C ALA A 222 13.11 30.84 12.73
N GLN A 223 12.26 30.09 13.44
CA GLN A 223 11.34 30.66 14.42
C GLN A 223 12.07 31.18 15.66
N ILE A 224 13.06 30.45 16.18
CA ILE A 224 13.89 30.89 17.30
C ILE A 224 14.65 32.18 16.94
N ASN A 225 15.25 32.25 15.75
CA ASN A 225 15.92 33.48 15.29
C ASN A 225 14.96 34.66 15.17
N SER A 226 13.71 34.43 14.77
CA SER A 226 12.68 35.47 14.73
C SER A 226 12.31 35.98 16.13
N VAL A 227 12.31 35.11 17.14
CA VAL A 227 12.09 35.50 18.54
C VAL A 227 13.26 36.36 19.03
N TYR A 228 14.51 35.93 18.80
CA TYR A 228 15.70 36.70 19.19
C TYR A 228 15.78 38.06 18.48
N ALA A 229 15.51 38.13 17.18
CA ALA A 229 15.48 39.39 16.43
C ALA A 229 14.40 40.36 16.95
N ASN A 230 13.23 39.83 17.33
CA ASN A 230 12.17 40.64 17.95
C ASN A 230 12.54 41.13 19.35
N VAL A 231 13.25 40.31 20.15
CA VAL A 231 13.78 40.72 21.46
C VAL A 231 14.83 41.80 21.29
N GLU A 232 15.78 41.64 20.36
CA GLU A 232 16.83 42.63 20.09
C GLU A 232 16.27 43.95 19.54
N TYR A 233 15.25 43.89 18.67
CA TYR A 233 14.52 45.08 18.21
C TYR A 233 13.78 45.78 19.35
N LYS A 234 13.08 45.03 20.22
CA LYS A 234 12.44 45.59 21.43
C LYS A 234 13.44 46.15 22.42
N PHE A 235 14.61 45.51 22.57
CA PHE A 235 15.67 45.99 23.43
C PHE A 235 16.28 47.28 22.87
N ASN A 236 16.63 47.32 21.58
CA ASN A 236 17.14 48.52 20.92
C ASN A 236 16.13 49.67 20.88
N SER A 237 14.83 49.40 20.71
CA SER A 237 13.80 50.44 20.78
C SER A 237 13.58 50.94 22.21
N SER A 238 13.60 50.05 23.21
CA SER A 238 13.48 50.42 24.63
C SER A 238 14.72 51.15 25.15
N SER A 239 15.92 50.75 24.72
CA SER A 239 17.18 51.44 25.01
C SER A 239 17.25 52.80 24.32
N ARG A 240 16.72 52.96 23.10
CA ARG A 240 16.55 54.27 22.47
C ARG A 240 15.54 55.15 23.22
N PHE A 241 14.46 54.58 23.75
CA PHE A 241 13.51 55.30 24.60
C PHE A 241 14.14 55.77 25.92
N LEU A 242 14.91 54.91 26.58
CA LEU A 242 15.66 55.26 27.79
C LEU A 242 16.75 56.31 27.52
N PHE A 243 17.45 56.22 26.38
CA PHE A 243 18.45 57.20 25.98
C PHE A 243 17.82 58.55 25.61
N LEU A 244 16.66 58.58 24.95
CA LEU A 244 15.91 59.82 24.71
C LEU A 244 15.38 60.43 26.01
N SER A 245 14.87 59.64 26.96
CA SER A 245 14.45 60.16 28.28
C SER A 245 15.62 60.69 29.13
N PHE A 246 16.82 60.11 28.98
CA PHE A 246 18.02 60.60 29.67
C PHE A 246 18.62 61.86 29.02
N VAL A 247 18.48 62.02 27.69
CA VAL A 247 18.97 63.19 26.95
C VAL A 247 17.97 64.36 26.97
N LEU A 248 16.66 64.09 27.00
CA LEU A 248 15.59 65.09 27.09
C LEU A 248 15.10 65.28 28.53
N GLY A 249 16.04 65.27 29.49
CA GLY A 249 15.76 65.38 30.91
C GLY A 249 14.58 66.31 31.22
N GLU A 250 13.69 65.80 32.08
CA GLU A 250 12.55 66.52 32.62
C GLU A 250 12.88 68.00 32.87
N ASN A 251 12.22 68.85 32.09
CA ASN A 251 11.77 70.16 32.54
C ASN A 251 10.38 70.36 31.96
N LEU A 252 9.39 69.82 32.67
CA LEU A 252 8.08 70.41 32.95
C LEU A 252 7.36 69.56 34.00
#